data_AF-A0A8J4U0N7-F1
#
_entry.id   AF-A0A8J4U0N7-F1
#
_cell.length_a   1.000
_cell.length_b   1.000
_cell.length_c   1.000
_cell.angle_alpha   90.00
_cell.angle_beta   90.00
_cell.angle_gamma   90.00
#
_symmetry.space_group_name_H-M   'P 1'
#
loop_
_entity.id
_entity.type
_entity.pdbx_description
1 polymer ?
#
loop_
_entity_poly.entity_id
_entity_poly.type
_entity_poly.pdbx_seq_one_letter_code
_entity_poly.pdbx_strand_id
1 'polypeptide(L)'
;MFRITHELRKGEPFAFQVKGWGSELAHKLARKCDVVNRGLSGYNTRWAKLVLPRIVPNHGASHPPITAVTVFFGANDSSLEDKNPQQHVPCEEYSENLKDIVKYLASAGVPNDKIIFITPPPIQEALWEKECQLKGCSLNRLNSVTGQYAQVCVQTARECGVDVIDLWSLMQKDGE
;
A
#
# COMPACT_ATOMS: atom_id res chain seq x y z
N MET A 1 4.11 -0.13 0.51
CA MET A 1 4.73 1.19 0.28
C MET A 1 6.05 0.98 -0.45
N PHE A 2 6.26 1.62 -1.59
CA PHE A 2 7.57 1.64 -2.26
C PHE A 2 8.14 3.03 -2.15
N ARG A 3 9.41 3.10 -1.78
CA ARG A 3 10.22 4.32 -1.84
C ARG A 3 11.20 4.12 -2.98
N ILE A 4 11.34 5.07 -3.88
CA ILE A 4 12.37 5.00 -4.91
C ILE A 4 13.62 5.74 -4.37
N THR A 5 14.66 5.04 -3.87
CA THR A 5 15.91 5.64 -3.33
C THR A 5 17.12 4.69 -3.26
N HIS A 6 18.35 5.22 -3.36
CA HIS A 6 19.61 4.48 -3.20
C HIS A 6 19.70 3.71 -1.86
N GLU A 7 19.98 2.40 -1.96
CA GLU A 7 20.54 1.46 -0.96
C GLU A 7 19.79 1.12 0.36
N LEU A 8 19.39 -0.15 0.51
CA LEU A 8 19.94 -1.19 1.42
C LEU A 8 18.98 -2.41 1.56
N ARG A 9 19.56 -3.62 1.57
CA ARG A 9 18.91 -4.96 1.56
C ARG A 9 18.37 -5.41 2.94
N LYS A 10 17.26 -6.19 2.95
CA LYS A 10 17.19 -7.64 3.30
C LYS A 10 15.73 -8.15 3.39
N GLY A 11 15.50 -9.35 2.83
CA GLY A 11 14.23 -10.09 2.76
C GLY A 11 13.60 -9.97 1.36
N GLU A 12 13.46 -11.06 0.60
CA GLU A 12 12.83 -11.02 -0.72
C GLU A 12 11.33 -10.75 -0.58
N PRO A 13 10.86 -9.54 -0.89
CA PRO A 13 9.45 -9.23 -0.87
C PRO A 13 8.79 -9.86 -2.10
N PHE A 14 7.52 -10.29 -2.00
CA PHE A 14 6.75 -10.79 -3.15
C PHE A 14 6.84 -9.89 -4.40
N ALA A 15 6.98 -8.58 -4.20
CA ALA A 15 7.15 -7.64 -5.31
C ALA A 15 8.50 -7.73 -6.04
N PHE A 16 9.57 -8.23 -5.41
CA PHE A 16 10.87 -8.42 -6.07
C PHE A 16 11.17 -9.89 -6.43
N GLN A 17 10.19 -10.78 -6.34
CA GLN A 17 10.33 -12.11 -6.92
C GLN A 17 10.41 -12.05 -8.46
N VAL A 18 10.79 -13.16 -9.09
CA VAL A 18 10.81 -13.28 -10.56
C VAL A 18 9.39 -12.98 -11.10
N LYS A 19 9.28 -12.04 -12.04
CA LYS A 19 8.00 -11.47 -12.56
C LYS A 19 7.19 -10.64 -11.54
N GLY A 20 7.75 -10.32 -10.38
CA GLY A 20 7.16 -9.37 -9.44
C GLY A 20 7.21 -7.95 -9.97
N TRP A 21 6.17 -7.15 -9.70
CA TRP A 21 6.06 -5.80 -10.25
C TRP A 21 7.15 -4.84 -9.77
N GLY A 22 7.69 -5.05 -8.56
CA GLY A 22 8.82 -4.28 -8.04
C GLY A 22 10.12 -4.58 -8.78
N SER A 23 10.36 -5.85 -9.15
CA SER A 23 11.47 -6.25 -10.01
C SER A 23 11.34 -5.66 -11.42
N GLU A 24 10.15 -5.70 -12.00
CA GLU A 24 9.89 -5.09 -13.31
C GLU A 24 10.07 -3.58 -13.28
N LEU A 25 9.60 -2.92 -12.22
CA LEU A 25 9.79 -1.48 -12.05
C LEU A 25 11.27 -1.13 -11.88
N ALA A 26 12.00 -1.90 -11.06
CA ALA A 26 13.44 -1.73 -10.88
C ALA A 26 14.23 -1.94 -12.18
N HIS A 27 13.83 -2.92 -12.98
CA HIS A 27 14.43 -3.17 -14.29
C HIS A 27 14.17 -1.99 -15.26
N LYS A 28 12.93 -1.53 -15.36
CA LYS A 28 12.55 -0.40 -16.25
C LYS A 28 13.17 0.93 -15.84
N LEU A 29 13.39 1.12 -14.54
CA LEU A 29 14.01 2.32 -13.97
C LEU A 29 15.51 2.17 -13.72
N ALA A 30 16.12 1.07 -14.18
CA ALA A 30 17.54 0.84 -14.04
C ALA A 30 18.35 2.03 -14.57
N ARG A 31 19.29 2.50 -13.76
CA ARG A 31 20.14 3.68 -14.01
C ARG A 31 19.41 5.03 -14.04
N LYS A 32 18.11 5.09 -13.71
CA LYS A 32 17.34 6.34 -13.55
C LYS A 32 17.04 6.60 -12.08
N CYS A 33 16.63 5.57 -11.36
CA CYS A 33 16.39 5.63 -9.92
C CYS A 33 16.32 4.23 -9.31
N ASP A 34 16.61 4.12 -8.03
CA ASP A 34 16.53 2.84 -7.32
C ASP A 34 15.13 2.58 -6.81
N VAL A 35 14.64 1.34 -6.89
CA VAL A 35 13.33 0.97 -6.35
C VAL A 35 13.54 0.22 -5.03
N VAL A 36 12.96 0.72 -3.93
CA VAL A 36 13.07 0.12 -2.59
C VAL A 36 11.70 -0.34 -2.11
N ASN A 37 11.63 -1.61 -1.70
CA ASN A 37 10.47 -2.12 -1.01
C ASN A 37 10.45 -1.72 0.46
N ARG A 38 9.34 -1.13 0.92
CA ARG A 38 9.05 -0.92 2.35
C ARG A 38 7.70 -1.54 2.76
N GLY A 39 7.27 -2.55 2.01
CA GLY A 39 6.10 -3.36 2.28
C GLY A 39 6.36 -4.34 3.43
N LEU A 40 5.41 -4.40 4.36
CA LEU A 40 5.45 -5.28 5.53
C LEU A 40 4.22 -6.17 5.47
N SER A 41 4.44 -7.49 5.43
CA SER A 41 3.35 -8.46 5.32
C SER A 41 2.41 -8.33 6.51
N GLY A 42 1.10 -8.37 6.24
CA GLY A 42 0.05 -8.27 7.26
C GLY A 42 -0.22 -6.87 7.79
N TYR A 43 0.54 -5.84 7.41
CA TYR A 43 0.35 -4.50 7.97
C TYR A 43 -0.89 -3.78 7.42
N ASN A 44 -1.65 -3.10 8.29
CA ASN A 44 -2.70 -2.13 7.98
C ASN A 44 -2.20 -0.69 8.17
N THR A 45 -3.08 0.30 7.95
CA THR A 45 -2.72 1.72 8.03
C THR A 45 -2.37 2.21 9.43
N ARG A 46 -2.92 1.61 10.51
CA ARG A 46 -2.54 1.92 11.90
C ARG A 46 -1.05 1.66 12.12
N TRP A 47 -0.57 0.48 11.74
CA TRP A 47 0.84 0.13 11.90
C TRP A 47 1.73 0.87 10.90
N ALA A 48 1.22 1.19 9.71
CA ALA A 48 1.95 1.99 8.72
C ALA A 48 2.41 3.33 9.32
N LYS A 49 1.51 4.05 10.02
CA LYS A 49 1.84 5.33 10.69
C LYS A 49 2.98 5.19 11.70
N LEU A 50 3.02 4.09 12.45
CA LEU A 50 4.04 3.86 13.47
C LEU A 50 5.42 3.57 12.86
N VAL A 51 5.47 2.88 11.73
CA VAL A 51 6.75 2.52 11.10
C VAL A 51 7.24 3.56 10.10
N LEU A 52 6.35 4.41 9.58
CA LEU A 52 6.66 5.39 8.54
C LEU A 52 7.90 6.25 8.87
N PRO A 53 8.07 6.75 10.11
CA PRO A 53 9.25 7.54 10.46
C PRO A 53 10.57 6.78 10.46
N ARG A 54 10.53 5.45 10.54
CA ARG A 54 11.72 4.61 10.46
C ARG A 54 12.09 4.26 9.02
N ILE A 55 11.12 4.20 8.11
CA ILE A 55 11.34 3.81 6.71
C ILE A 55 11.55 5.00 5.77
N VAL A 56 10.94 6.15 6.08
CA VAL A 56 11.11 7.44 5.40
C VAL A 56 11.48 8.48 6.44
N PRO A 57 12.69 8.40 7.02
CA PRO A 57 13.03 9.30 8.09
C PRO A 57 13.18 10.75 7.60
N ASN A 58 12.70 11.68 8.42
CA ASN A 58 12.76 13.10 8.17
C ASN A 58 14.15 13.64 8.56
N HIS A 59 15.11 13.57 7.64
CA HIS A 59 16.50 14.00 7.89
C HIS A 59 16.89 15.30 7.12
N GLY A 60 15.91 16.06 6.64
CA GLY A 60 16.18 17.27 5.85
C GLY A 60 17.01 17.00 4.59
N ALA A 61 17.86 17.95 4.20
CA ALA A 61 18.62 17.93 2.94
C ALA A 61 19.76 16.88 2.84
N SER A 62 19.95 16.04 3.86
CA SER A 62 21.09 15.10 3.95
C SER A 62 20.89 13.78 3.16
N HIS A 63 19.69 13.54 2.63
CA HIS A 63 19.39 12.35 1.84
C HIS A 63 19.05 12.65 0.39
N PRO A 64 19.28 11.69 -0.53
CA PRO A 64 18.85 11.81 -1.91
C PRO A 64 17.35 12.12 -1.97
N PRO A 65 16.92 13.05 -2.84
CA PRO A 65 15.53 13.41 -2.97
C PRO A 65 14.71 12.19 -3.40
N ILE A 66 13.57 11.97 -2.73
CA ILE A 66 12.67 10.89 -3.07
C ILE A 66 11.93 11.25 -4.37
N THR A 67 12.15 10.48 -5.43
CA THR A 67 11.52 10.75 -6.74
C THR A 67 10.02 10.50 -6.71
N ALA A 68 9.58 9.42 -6.05
CA ALA A 68 8.17 9.10 -5.85
C ALA A 68 7.99 8.11 -4.69
N VAL A 69 6.81 8.13 -4.08
CA VAL A 69 6.36 7.16 -3.08
C VAL A 69 5.04 6.56 -3.50
N THR A 70 4.94 5.23 -3.51
CA THR A 70 3.64 4.57 -3.64
C THR A 70 3.13 4.13 -2.27
N VAL A 71 1.89 4.48 -1.95
CA VAL A 71 1.18 4.05 -0.73
C VAL A 71 0.14 3.02 -1.14
N PHE A 72 0.32 1.78 -0.67
CA PHE A 72 -0.47 0.64 -1.11
C PHE A 72 -0.94 -0.16 0.12
N PHE A 73 -2.03 0.30 0.71
CA PHE A 73 -2.69 -0.27 1.90
C PHE A 73 -4.19 -0.48 1.61
N GLY A 74 -4.96 -0.97 2.57
CA GLY A 74 -6.40 -1.22 2.41
C GLY A 74 -6.77 -2.71 2.38
N ALA A 75 -5.87 -3.58 1.90
CA ALA A 75 -6.17 -5.02 1.81
C ALA A 75 -6.28 -5.69 3.19
N ASN A 76 -5.50 -5.24 4.18
CA ASN A 76 -5.61 -5.74 5.55
C ASN A 76 -6.67 -4.97 6.35
N ASP A 77 -6.75 -3.66 6.15
CA ASP A 77 -7.75 -2.77 6.74
C ASP A 77 -9.18 -3.25 6.46
N SER A 78 -9.44 -3.74 5.23
CA SER A 78 -10.72 -4.29 4.78
C SER A 78 -11.08 -5.69 5.31
N SER A 79 -10.31 -6.22 6.27
CA SER A 79 -10.71 -7.45 6.96
C SER A 79 -12.07 -7.27 7.63
N LEU A 80 -12.89 -8.31 7.66
CA LEU A 80 -14.17 -8.30 8.37
C LEU A 80 -13.91 -8.17 9.87
N GLU A 81 -14.55 -7.20 10.52
CA GLU A 81 -14.33 -6.86 11.93
C GLU A 81 -14.58 -8.06 12.85
N ASP A 82 -15.65 -8.82 12.62
CA ASP A 82 -16.04 -9.97 13.43
C ASP A 82 -15.14 -11.21 13.19
N LYS A 83 -14.41 -11.26 12.07
CA LYS A 83 -13.55 -12.40 11.72
C LYS A 83 -12.07 -12.15 11.99
N ASN A 84 -11.62 -10.91 11.85
CA ASN A 84 -10.23 -10.53 12.01
C ASN A 84 -10.09 -9.07 12.49
N PRO A 85 -10.49 -8.80 13.75
CA PRO A 85 -10.48 -7.45 14.32
C PRO A 85 -9.06 -6.87 14.45
N GLN A 86 -8.04 -7.73 14.50
CA GLN A 86 -6.65 -7.29 14.60
C GLN A 86 -6.19 -6.52 13.36
N GLN A 87 -6.62 -6.94 12.17
CA GLN A 87 -6.28 -6.26 10.92
C GLN A 87 -7.31 -5.22 10.50
N HIS A 88 -8.57 -5.39 10.90
CA HIS A 88 -9.66 -4.46 10.58
C HIS A 88 -9.37 -3.03 11.04
N VAL A 89 -9.62 -2.07 10.16
CA VAL A 89 -9.57 -0.63 10.44
C VAL A 89 -10.83 0.01 9.85
N PRO A 90 -11.72 0.65 10.64
CA PRO A 90 -12.93 1.27 10.11
C PRO A 90 -12.63 2.28 8.99
N CYS A 91 -13.51 2.38 7.99
CA CYS A 91 -13.31 3.23 6.81
C CYS A 91 -12.94 4.69 7.12
N GLU A 92 -13.59 5.29 8.12
CA GLU A 92 -13.28 6.65 8.56
C GLU A 92 -11.84 6.75 9.08
N GLU A 93 -11.44 5.82 9.95
CA GLU A 93 -10.08 5.77 10.47
C GLU A 93 -9.04 5.45 9.37
N TYR A 94 -9.39 4.58 8.41
CA TYR A 94 -8.55 4.30 7.25
C TYR A 94 -8.28 5.57 6.42
N SER A 95 -9.31 6.38 6.16
CA SER A 95 -9.18 7.67 5.48
C SER A 95 -8.26 8.63 6.24
N GLU A 96 -8.50 8.81 7.55
CA GLU A 96 -7.65 9.68 8.38
C GLU A 96 -6.21 9.17 8.47
N ASN A 97 -6.01 7.85 8.53
CA ASN A 97 -4.67 7.28 8.54
C ASN A 97 -3.93 7.53 7.21
N LEU A 98 -4.62 7.45 6.07
CA LEU A 98 -4.05 7.81 4.77
C LEU A 98 -3.67 9.30 4.69
N LYS A 99 -4.53 10.20 5.21
CA LYS A 99 -4.23 11.64 5.30
C LYS A 99 -2.99 11.90 6.14
N ASP A 100 -2.85 11.21 7.27
CA ASP A 100 -1.68 11.34 8.14
C ASP A 100 -0.39 10.82 7.49
N ILE A 101 -0.49 9.73 6.71
CA ILE A 101 0.64 9.24 5.90
C ILE A 101 1.08 10.31 4.89
N VAL A 102 0.14 10.96 4.19
CA VAL A 102 0.45 12.05 3.24
C VAL A 102 1.12 13.22 3.96
N LYS A 103 0.54 13.70 5.07
CA LYS A 103 1.11 14.80 5.87
C LYS A 103 2.54 14.48 6.31
N TYR A 104 2.78 13.25 6.75
CA TYR A 104 4.12 12.83 7.16
C TYR A 104 5.11 12.86 5.98
N LEU A 105 4.73 12.25 4.84
CA LEU A 105 5.58 12.22 3.65
C LEU A 105 5.90 13.63 3.13
N ALA A 106 4.91 14.52 3.13
CA ALA A 106 5.10 15.94 2.82
C ALA A 106 6.09 16.61 3.80
N SER A 107 5.96 16.36 5.10
CA SER A 107 6.90 16.88 6.11
C SER A 107 8.33 16.32 5.95
N ALA A 108 8.47 15.15 5.33
CA ALA A 108 9.74 14.51 5.01
C ALA A 108 10.30 14.93 3.63
N GLY A 109 9.67 15.92 2.97
CA GLY A 109 10.13 16.51 1.73
C GLY A 109 9.65 15.81 0.46
N VAL A 110 8.63 14.95 0.53
CA VAL A 110 8.00 14.34 -0.65
C VAL A 110 6.86 15.23 -1.14
N PRO A 111 6.94 15.84 -2.33
CA PRO A 111 5.84 16.62 -2.89
C PRO A 111 4.58 15.77 -3.08
N ASN A 112 3.39 16.37 -2.93
CA ASN A 112 2.12 15.64 -3.05
C ASN A 112 1.93 14.99 -4.43
N ASP A 113 2.39 15.64 -5.51
CA ASP A 113 2.36 15.11 -6.89
C ASP A 113 3.36 13.97 -7.12
N LYS A 114 4.15 13.60 -6.11
CA LYS A 114 5.05 12.44 -6.10
C LYS A 114 4.56 11.34 -5.15
N ILE A 115 3.44 11.54 -4.47
CA ILE A 115 2.77 10.53 -3.67
C ILE A 115 1.67 9.92 -4.54
N ILE A 116 1.71 8.60 -4.71
CA ILE A 116 0.75 7.86 -5.52
C ILE A 116 0.09 6.81 -4.64
N PHE A 117 -1.22 6.93 -4.43
CA PHE A 117 -2.00 5.87 -3.80
C PHE A 117 -2.28 4.75 -4.79
N ILE A 118 -2.29 3.52 -4.29
CA ILE A 118 -2.74 2.35 -5.04
C ILE A 118 -3.84 1.71 -4.21
N THR A 119 -5.05 1.60 -4.77
CA THR A 119 -6.18 0.98 -4.08
C THR A 119 -5.93 -0.50 -3.83
N PRO A 120 -6.47 -1.10 -2.76
CA PRO A 120 -6.34 -2.55 -2.55
C PRO A 120 -6.88 -3.32 -3.77
N PRO A 121 -6.18 -4.37 -4.25
CA PRO A 121 -6.65 -5.14 -5.40
C PRO A 121 -7.94 -5.90 -5.04
N PRO A 122 -8.74 -6.34 -6.04
CA PRO A 122 -9.88 -7.19 -5.77
C PRO A 122 -9.43 -8.53 -5.20
N ILE A 123 -10.27 -9.15 -4.38
CA ILE A 123 -9.99 -10.44 -3.77
C ILE A 123 -10.83 -11.54 -4.43
N GLN A 124 -10.18 -12.65 -4.78
CA GLN A 124 -10.89 -13.86 -5.20
C GLN A 124 -11.28 -14.66 -3.96
N GLU A 125 -12.51 -14.49 -3.50
CA GLU A 125 -12.99 -15.03 -2.22
C GLU A 125 -12.79 -16.55 -2.10
N ALA A 126 -13.06 -17.32 -3.15
CA ALA A 126 -12.88 -18.77 -3.14
C ALA A 126 -11.41 -19.22 -2.99
N LEU A 127 -10.46 -18.46 -3.55
CA LEU A 127 -9.03 -18.75 -3.35
C LEU A 127 -8.57 -18.29 -1.97
N TRP A 128 -9.05 -17.13 -1.53
CA TRP A 128 -8.71 -16.61 -0.21
C TRP A 128 -9.25 -17.47 0.92
N GLU A 129 -10.44 -18.04 0.77
CA GLU A 129 -11.02 -18.96 1.73
C GLU A 129 -10.13 -20.19 1.95
N LYS A 130 -9.56 -20.76 0.88
CA LYS A 130 -8.60 -21.87 0.97
C LYS A 130 -7.36 -21.47 1.78
N GLU A 131 -6.82 -20.27 1.53
CA GLU A 131 -5.69 -19.73 2.30
C GLU A 131 -6.04 -19.49 3.77
N CYS A 132 -7.25 -19.03 4.07
CA CYS A 132 -7.76 -18.89 5.43
C CYS A 132 -7.84 -20.25 6.14
N GLN A 133 -8.40 -21.26 5.49
CA GLN A 133 -8.50 -22.62 6.03
C GLN A 133 -7.12 -23.22 6.35
N LEU A 134 -6.13 -23.03 5.46
CA LEU A 134 -4.74 -23.45 5.71
C LEU A 134 -4.11 -22.77 6.93
N LYS A 135 -4.57 -21.56 7.26
CA LYS A 135 -4.14 -20.78 8.44
C LYS A 135 -5.02 -21.03 9.67
N GLY A 136 -5.99 -21.94 9.59
CA GLY A 136 -6.92 -22.24 10.69
C GLY A 136 -7.93 -21.12 10.97
N CYS A 137 -8.22 -20.25 10.00
CA CYS A 137 -9.22 -19.20 10.13
C CYS A 137 -10.34 -19.32 9.09
N SER A 138 -11.47 -18.66 9.35
CA SER A 138 -12.58 -18.55 8.39
C SER A 138 -12.32 -17.45 7.38
N LEU A 139 -13.11 -17.43 6.30
CA LEU A 139 -13.10 -16.34 5.33
C LEU A 139 -13.28 -15.00 6.05
N ASN A 140 -12.28 -14.13 5.93
CA ASN A 140 -12.18 -12.91 6.74
C ASN A 140 -12.12 -11.64 5.90
N ARG A 141 -12.35 -11.72 4.60
CA ARG A 141 -12.38 -10.60 3.64
C ARG A 141 -13.37 -10.92 2.54
N LEU A 142 -14.05 -9.88 2.06
CA LEU A 142 -14.96 -9.94 0.92
C LEU A 142 -14.53 -8.91 -0.12
N ASN A 143 -14.78 -9.19 -1.39
CA ASN A 143 -14.45 -8.26 -2.48
C ASN A 143 -15.32 -7.01 -2.43
N SER A 144 -16.59 -7.17 -2.05
CA SER A 144 -17.51 -6.05 -1.84
C SER A 144 -17.00 -5.07 -0.77
N VAL A 145 -16.49 -5.60 0.35
CA VAL A 145 -15.88 -4.79 1.42
C VAL A 145 -14.58 -4.17 0.94
N THR A 146 -13.71 -4.93 0.27
CA THR A 146 -12.46 -4.41 -0.31
C THR A 146 -12.73 -3.24 -1.27
N GLY A 147 -13.80 -3.31 -2.06
CA GLY A 147 -14.24 -2.22 -2.94
C GLY A 147 -14.63 -0.94 -2.20
N GLN A 148 -15.19 -1.03 -0.99
CA GLN A 148 -15.46 0.16 -0.16
C GLN A 148 -14.15 0.85 0.25
N TYR A 149 -13.11 0.08 0.61
CA TYR A 149 -11.80 0.65 0.96
C TYR A 149 -11.07 1.21 -0.26
N ALA A 150 -11.27 0.61 -1.44
CA ALA A 150 -10.80 1.19 -2.70
C ALA A 150 -11.43 2.56 -2.96
N GLN A 151 -12.75 2.68 -2.80
CA GLN A 151 -13.47 3.95 -2.95
C GLN A 151 -12.99 5.00 -1.94
N VAL A 152 -12.84 4.63 -0.66
CA VAL A 152 -12.28 5.52 0.36
C VAL A 152 -10.88 5.98 -0.04
N CYS A 153 -10.01 5.07 -0.49
CA CYS A 153 -8.66 5.41 -0.91
C CYS A 153 -8.63 6.42 -2.08
N VAL A 154 -9.49 6.22 -3.10
CA VAL A 154 -9.63 7.17 -4.23
C VAL A 154 -10.13 8.53 -3.73
N GLN A 155 -11.13 8.54 -2.86
CA GLN A 155 -11.68 9.79 -2.34
C GLN A 155 -10.66 10.55 -1.48
N THR A 156 -9.95 9.86 -0.59
CA THR A 156 -8.89 10.46 0.22
C THR A 156 -7.74 10.99 -0.65
N ALA A 157 -7.38 10.29 -1.73
CA ALA A 157 -6.35 10.77 -2.66
C ALA A 157 -6.72 12.14 -3.26
N ARG A 158 -7.99 12.29 -3.70
CA ARG A 158 -8.52 13.55 -4.23
C ARG A 158 -8.49 14.66 -3.17
N GLU A 159 -8.90 14.36 -1.95
CA GLU A 159 -8.89 15.31 -0.82
C GLU A 159 -7.46 15.78 -0.47
N CYS A 160 -6.48 14.88 -0.58
CA CYS A 160 -5.08 15.19 -0.32
C CYS A 160 -4.34 15.85 -1.49
N GLY A 161 -4.94 15.87 -2.70
CA GLY A 161 -4.26 16.33 -3.92
C GLY A 161 -3.08 15.45 -4.30
N VAL A 162 -3.19 14.13 -4.12
CA VAL A 162 -2.19 13.13 -4.52
C VAL A 162 -2.75 12.26 -5.65
N ASP A 163 -1.86 11.64 -6.44
CA ASP A 163 -2.26 10.75 -7.52
C ASP A 163 -2.82 9.42 -6.98
N VAL A 164 -3.66 8.74 -7.75
CA VAL A 164 -4.19 7.42 -7.39
C VAL A 164 -4.31 6.49 -8.60
N ILE A 165 -3.89 5.23 -8.40
CA ILE A 165 -4.14 4.12 -9.29
C ILE A 165 -5.26 3.28 -8.67
N ASP A 166 -6.44 3.34 -9.28
CA ASP A 166 -7.59 2.54 -8.86
C ASP A 166 -7.50 1.09 -9.37
N LEU A 167 -6.57 0.35 -8.77
CA LEU A 167 -6.27 -1.02 -9.10
C LEU A 167 -7.48 -1.96 -8.93
N TRP A 168 -8.30 -1.73 -7.89
CA TRP A 168 -9.53 -2.49 -7.67
C TRP A 168 -10.46 -2.46 -8.89
N SER A 169 -10.74 -1.26 -9.41
CA SER A 169 -11.59 -1.09 -10.59
C SER A 169 -10.92 -1.57 -11.87
N LEU A 170 -9.61 -1.34 -12.04
CA LEU A 170 -8.86 -1.75 -13.23
C LEU A 170 -8.87 -3.27 -13.40
N MET A 171 -8.53 -4.02 -12.35
CA MET A 171 -8.42 -5.48 -12.42
C MET A 171 -9.76 -6.21 -12.59
N GLN A 172 -10.88 -5.53 -12.36
CA GLN A 172 -12.21 -6.12 -12.58
C GLN A 172 -12.72 -5.89 -14.00
N LYS A 173 -12.18 -4.91 -14.74
CA LYS A 173 -12.49 -4.70 -16.16
C LYS A 173 -11.76 -5.68 -17.08
N ASP A 174 -10.60 -6.16 -16.65
CA ASP A 174 -9.81 -7.17 -17.37
C ASP A 174 -10.35 -8.61 -17.18
N GLY A 175 -11.47 -8.77 -16.48
CA GLY A 175 -12.16 -10.04 -16.26
C GLY A 175 -13.38 -10.29 -17.15
N GLU A 176 -13.66 -9.39 -18.10
CA GLU A 176 -14.67 -9.54 -19.17
C GLU A 176 -14.05 -10.03 -20.49
#